data_AF-W5Y072-F1
#
_entry.id   AF-W5Y072-F1
#
_cell.length_a   1.000
_cell.length_b   1.000
_cell.length_c   1.000
_cell.angle_alpha   90.00
_cell.angle_beta   90.00
_cell.angle_gamma   90.00
#
_symmetry.space_group_name_H-M   'P 1'
#
loop_
_entity.id
_entity.type
_entity.pdbx_description
1 polymer ?
#
loop_
_entity_poly.entity_id
_entity_poly.type
_entity_poly.pdbx_seq_one_letter_code
_entity_poly.pdbx_strand_id
1 'polypeptide(L)' 'MNIEIRRTNNRELEMRRDTLTKRLFSAIADDGAPDFSLEDVREMSASGMMSVEERKLYDELRRVELLLGE' A
#
# COMPACT_ATOMS: atom_id res chain seq x y z
N MET A 1 -25.45 7.91 22.63
CA MET A 1 -24.25 7.24 22.11
C MET A 1 -23.74 8.07 20.94
N ASN A 2 -22.68 8.85 21.16
CA ASN A 2 -22.13 9.73 20.13
C ASN A 2 -21.22 8.87 19.23
N ILE A 3 -21.66 8.59 18.00
CA ILE A 3 -20.80 7.98 17.00
C ILE A 3 -19.88 9.10 16.50
N GLU A 4 -18.70 9.24 17.10
CA GLU A 4 -17.65 10.08 16.56
C GLU A 4 -17.18 9.45 15.26
N ILE A 5 -17.77 9.88 14.15
CA ILE A 5 -17.20 9.66 12.83
C ILE A 5 -15.90 10.44 12.81
N ARG A 6 -14.80 9.79 13.21
CA ARG A 6 -13.45 10.27 12.92
C ARG A 6 -13.34 10.28 11.41
N ARG A 7 -13.67 11.41 10.79
CA ARG A 7 -13.32 11.68 9.40
C ARG A 7 -11.79 11.59 9.37
N THR A 8 -11.25 10.42 9.05
CA THR A 8 -9.84 10.32 8.67
C THR A 8 -9.71 11.31 7.54
N ASN A 9 -8.97 12.39 7.78
CA ASN A 9 -8.86 13.45 6.80
C ASN A 9 -8.25 12.81 5.55
N ASN A 10 -8.80 13.06 4.36
CA ASN A 10 -8.23 12.50 3.13
C ASN A 10 -6.72 12.74 3.06
N ARG A 11 -6.24 13.86 3.62
CA ARG A 11 -4.82 14.17 3.77
C ARG A 11 -4.02 13.16 4.61
N GLU A 12 -4.60 12.64 5.70
CA GLU A 12 -3.98 11.58 6.50
C GLU A 12 -3.96 10.25 5.76
N LEU A 13 -5.02 9.94 5.02
CA LEU A 13 -5.07 8.75 4.17
C LEU A 13 -4.04 8.84 3.02
N GLU A 14 -3.88 10.00 2.40
CA GLU A 14 -2.87 10.25 1.36
C GLU A 14 -1.44 10.11 1.92
N MET A 15 -1.17 10.66 3.11
CA MET A 15 0.13 10.48 3.77
C MET A 15 0.40 9.00 4.11
N ARG A 16 -0.65 8.28 4.54
CA ARG A 16 -0.53 6.85 4.84
C ARG A 16 -0.33 6.02 3.58
N ARG A 17 -1.00 6.36 2.48
CA ARG A 17 -0.79 5.78 1.14
C ARG A 17 0.67 5.95 0.73
N ASP A 18 1.19 7.18 0.73
CA ASP A 18 2.60 7.45 0.37
C ASP A 18 3.60 6.67 1.24
N THR A 19 3.34 6.60 2.54
CA THR A 19 4.17 5.84 3.48
C THR A 19 4.14 4.33 3.19
N LEU A 20 2.95 3.78 2.93
CA LEU A 20 2.78 2.35 2.61
C LEU A 20 3.41 2.00 1.27
N THR A 21 3.25 2.87 0.26
CA THR A 21 3.91 2.73 -1.04
C THR A 21 5.42 2.68 -0.86
N LYS A 22 6.02 3.66 -0.17
CA LYS A 22 7.48 3.65 0.08
C LYS A 22 7.95 2.39 0.81
N ARG A 23 7.23 1.96 1.84
CA ARG A 23 7.56 0.73 2.59
C ARG A 23 7.46 -0.53 1.73
N LEU A 24 6.42 -0.62 0.92
CA LEU A 24 6.22 -1.75 0.02
C LEU A 24 7.32 -1.81 -1.02
N PHE A 25 7.67 -0.66 -1.62
CA PHE A 25 8.76 -0.58 -2.59
C PHE A 25 10.11 -0.89 -1.95
N SER A 26 10.40 -0.38 -0.75
CA SER A 26 11.62 -0.74 -0.03
C SER A 26 11.67 -2.21 0.40
N ALA A 27 10.53 -2.87 0.61
CA ALA A 27 10.48 -4.29 0.95
C ALA A 27 10.70 -5.18 -0.28
N ILE A 28 10.26 -4.73 -1.46
CA ILE A 28 10.39 -5.44 -2.73
C ILE A 28 11.73 -5.15 -3.41
N ALA A 29 12.29 -3.95 -3.21
CA ALA A 29 13.56 -3.54 -3.79
C ALA A 29 14.71 -4.27 -3.06
N ASP A 30 15.12 -5.40 -3.63
CA ASP A 30 16.43 -6.00 -3.33
C ASP A 30 17.54 -5.09 -3.89
N ASP A 31 18.70 -5.03 -3.22
CA ASP A 31 19.80 -4.11 -3.51
C ASP A 31 20.28 -4.30 -4.97
N GLY A 32 19.76 -3.49 -5.90
CA GLY A 32 20.07 -3.54 -7.33
C GLY A 32 18.91 -3.85 -8.28
N ALA A 33 17.68 -4.01 -7.79
CA ALA A 33 16.51 -4.17 -8.67
C ALA A 33 16.09 -2.83 -9.32
N PRO A 34 15.57 -2.85 -10.57
CA PRO A 34 15.09 -1.65 -11.26
C PRO A 34 13.91 -1.01 -10.53
N ASP A 35 13.66 0.29 -10.80
CA ASP A 35 12.44 1.00 -10.36
C ASP A 35 11.19 0.15 -10.66
N PHE A 36 10.59 -0.44 -9.62
CA PHE A 36 9.33 -1.17 -9.73
C PHE A 36 8.20 -0.18 -9.97
N SER A 37 7.26 -0.49 -10.87
CA SER A 37 6.02 0.27 -10.98
C SER A 37 4.94 -0.36 -10.10
N LEU A 38 3.89 0.40 -9.77
CA LEU A 38 2.70 -0.14 -9.09
C LEU A 38 2.04 -1.29 -9.87
N GLU A 39 2.20 -1.30 -11.20
CA GLU A 39 1.75 -2.39 -12.07
C GLU A 39 2.54 -3.68 -11.81
N ASP A 40 3.88 -3.60 -11.73
CA ASP A 40 4.74 -4.74 -11.37
C ASP A 40 4.37 -5.31 -10.00
N VAL A 41 4.11 -4.44 -9.02
CA VAL A 41 3.67 -4.84 -7.67
C VAL A 41 2.34 -5.59 -7.71
N ARG A 42 1.41 -5.15 -8.57
CA ARG A 42 0.12 -5.83 -8.79
C ARG A 42 0.33 -7.19 -9.46
N GLU A 43 1.21 -7.29 -10.44
CA GLU A 43 1.54 -8.55 -11.10
C GLU A 43 2.22 -9.54 -10.14
N MET A 44 3.15 -9.08 -9.30
CA MET A 44 3.77 -9.89 -8.25
C MET A 44 2.73 -10.41 -7.24
N SER A 45 1.80 -9.53 -6.86
CA SER A 45 0.68 -9.85 -5.98
C SER A 45 -0.25 -10.91 -6.60
N ALA A 46 -0.51 -10.83 -7.91
CA ALA A 46 -1.33 -11.80 -8.64
C ALA A 46 -0.60 -13.13 -8.87
N SER A 47 0.72 -13.08 -9.09
CA SER A 47 1.57 -14.24 -9.35
C SER A 47 2.00 -14.98 -8.08
N GLY A 48 1.67 -14.44 -6.89
CA GLY A 48 2.04 -15.04 -5.60
C GLY A 48 3.53 -14.93 -5.29
N MET A 49 4.25 -14.00 -5.92
CA MET A 49 5.69 -13.77 -5.72
C MET A 49 6.01 -12.85 -4.54
N MET A 50 4.99 -12.49 -3.74
CA MET A 50 5.16 -11.69 -2.53
C MET A 50 5.29 -12.57 -1.29
N SER A 51 6.23 -12.22 -0.44
CA SER A 51 6.31 -12.67 0.94
C SER A 51 5.08 -12.24 1.73
N VAL A 52 4.83 -12.90 2.86
CA VAL A 52 3.68 -12.60 3.72
C VAL A 52 3.71 -11.14 4.22
N GLU A 53 4.89 -10.58 4.46
CA GLU A 53 5.05 -9.20 4.92
C GLU A 53 4.77 -8.17 3.83
N GLU A 54 5.28 -8.41 2.62
CA GLU A 54 5.00 -7.60 1.43
C GLU A 54 3.51 -7.64 1.08
N ARG A 55 2.89 -8.82 1.19
CA ARG A 55 1.46 -8.97 0.93
C ARG A 55 0.60 -8.18 1.92
N LYS A 56 0.96 -8.20 3.20
CA LYS A 56 0.28 -7.39 4.22
C LYS A 56 0.38 -5.89 3.92
N LEU A 57 1.55 -5.42 3.49
CA LEU A 57 1.75 -4.01 3.10
C LEU A 57 0.89 -3.66 1.87
N TYR A 58 0.84 -4.53 0.87
CA TYR A 58 0.00 -4.36 -0.31
C TYR A 58 -1.50 -4.32 0.03
N ASP A 59 -1.97 -5.24 0.88
CA ASP A 59 -3.39 -5.29 1.28
C ASP A 59 -3.77 -4.06 2.13
N GLU A 60 -2.87 -3.57 2.99
CA GLU A 60 -3.10 -2.32 3.74
C GLU A 60 -3.13 -1.10 2.80
N LEU A 61 -2.24 -1.05 1.80
CA LEU A 61 -2.25 0.00 0.77
C LEU A 61 -3.58 0.00 0.01
N ARG A 62 -4.03 -1.16 -0.49
CA ARG A 62 -5.32 -1.29 -1.20
C ARG A 62 -6.50 -0.86 -0.32
N ARG A 63 -6.45 -1.13 0.98
CA ARG A 63 -7.49 -0.68 1.91
C ARG A 63 -7.52 0.84 2.03
N VAL A 64 -6.36 1.50 2.07
CA VAL A 64 -6.26 2.97 2.11
C VAL A 64 -6.75 3.58 0.80
N GLU A 65 -6.39 3.02 -0.36
CA GLU A 65 -6.90 3.45 -1.67
C GLU A 65 -8.43 3.33 -1.76
N LEU A 66 -9.01 2.22 -1.29
CA LEU A 66 -10.46 2.04 -1.22
C LEU A 66 -11.14 3.08 -0.32
N LEU A 67 -10.49 3.51 0.77
CA LEU A 67 -11.00 4.57 1.65
C LEU A 67 -10.88 5.96 1.01
N LEU A 68 -9.91 6.15 0.11
CA LEU A 68 -9.76 7.35 -0.72
C LEU A 68 -10.70 7.37 -1.94
N GLY A 69 -11.24 6.22 -2.33
CA GLY A 69 -12.09 6.06 -3.51
C GLY A 69 -11.32 5.79 -4.80
N GLU A 70 -10.11 5.26 -4.69
CA GLU A 70 -9.20 4.89 -5.80
C GLU A 70 -9.21 3.37 -6.10
#